data_AF-A0A9D7NL04-F1
#
_entry.id   AF-A0A9D7NL04-F1
#
_cell.length_a   1.000
_cell.length_b   1.000
_cell.length_c   1.000
_cell.angle_alpha   90.00
_cell.angle_beta   90.00
_cell.angle_gamma   90.00
#
_symmetry.space_group_name_H-M   'P 1'
#
loop_
_entity.id
_entity.type
_entity.pdbx_description
1 polymer ?
#
loop_
_entity_poly.entity_id
_entity_poly.type
_entity_poly.pdbx_seq_one_letter_code
_entity_poly.pdbx_strand_id
1 'polypeptide(L)'
;MSKLDKVINREYRIETIELPDDYEGKVIATLLSRSSDVPSDSAVIYIHGWADYFFHDHLARWFNDRGFDFYAIELRKYGRLVIAASKTQLLSGFTGIFS
;
A
#
# COMPACT_ATOMS: atom_id res chain seq x y z
N MET A 1 -5.53 1.85 -14.02
CA MET A 1 -5.18 2.96 -13.10
C MET A 1 -6.34 3.92 -13.06
N SER A 2 -6.99 4.04 -11.90
CA SER A 2 -8.10 4.96 -11.67
C SER A 2 -7.62 6.41 -11.76
N LYS A 3 -8.54 7.35 -12.00
CA LYS A 3 -8.24 8.79 -12.03
C LYS A 3 -7.59 9.28 -10.73
N LEU A 4 -7.86 8.61 -9.60
CA LEU A 4 -7.30 8.92 -8.30
C LEU A 4 -5.83 8.51 -8.17
N ASP A 5 -5.44 7.36 -8.77
CA ASP A 5 -4.04 6.90 -8.76
C ASP A 5 -3.11 7.90 -9.46
N LYS A 6 -3.62 8.68 -10.43
CA LYS A 6 -2.85 9.70 -11.13
C LYS A 6 -2.67 11.00 -10.34
N VAL A 7 -3.62 11.35 -9.47
CA VAL A 7 -3.57 12.58 -8.65
C VAL A 7 -2.59 12.40 -7.50
N ILE A 8 -2.68 11.26 -6.81
CA ILE A 8 -1.76 10.89 -5.74
C ILE A 8 -0.30 10.87 -6.25
N ASN A 9 -0.07 10.30 -7.43
CA ASN A 9 1.27 10.12 -7.98
C ASN A 9 1.98 11.44 -8.42
N ARG A 10 1.33 12.60 -8.31
CA ARG A 10 1.97 13.90 -8.57
C ARG A 10 2.44 14.62 -7.32
N GLU A 11 1.75 14.43 -6.20
CA GLU A 11 2.06 15.11 -4.92
C GLU A 11 2.68 14.18 -3.87
N TYR A 12 2.61 12.87 -4.10
CA TYR A 12 3.15 11.86 -3.20
C TYR A 12 4.19 11.02 -3.91
N ARG A 13 5.32 10.77 -3.23
CA ARG A 13 6.21 9.66 -3.58
C ARG A 13 5.56 8.37 -3.08
N ILE A 14 5.48 7.40 -3.97
CA ILE A 14 4.92 6.07 -3.69
C ILE A 14 6.04 5.06 -3.71
N GLU A 15 6.17 4.29 -2.64
CA GLU A 15 7.15 3.22 -2.50
C GLU A 15 6.47 1.92 -2.11
N THR A 16 6.98 0.82 -2.65
CA THR A 16 6.56 -0.52 -2.28
C THR A 16 7.58 -1.10 -1.31
N ILE A 17 7.11 -1.57 -0.16
CA ILE A 17 7.94 -2.21 0.86
C ILE A 17 7.57 -3.69 0.90
N GLU A 18 8.54 -4.54 0.59
CA GLU A 18 8.41 -5.97 0.84
C GLU A 18 8.55 -6.23 2.34
N LEU A 19 7.57 -6.93 2.91
CA LEU A 19 7.57 -7.31 4.31
C LEU A 19 7.74 -8.83 4.40
N PRO A 20 8.22 -9.36 5.55
CA PRO A 20 8.28 -10.80 5.77
C PRO A 20 6.91 -11.44 5.53
N ASP A 21 6.92 -12.67 5.01
CA ASP A 21 5.72 -13.46 4.81
C ASP A 21 4.95 -13.62 6.14
N ASP A 22 3.62 -13.54 6.09
CA ASP A 22 2.75 -13.85 7.22
C ASP A 22 2.16 -15.26 7.09
N TYR A 23 1.20 -15.62 7.94
CA TYR A 23 0.51 -16.91 7.93
C TYR A 23 -0.20 -17.23 6.59
N GLU A 24 -0.33 -16.25 5.70
CA GLU A 24 -1.00 -16.35 4.41
C GLU A 24 -0.07 -16.03 3.22
N GLY A 25 1.24 -15.90 3.47
CA GLY A 25 2.29 -15.76 2.47
C GLY A 25 2.78 -14.33 2.28
N LYS A 26 3.20 -13.99 1.07
CA LYS A 26 3.91 -12.73 0.78
C LYS A 26 3.13 -11.48 1.19
N VAL A 27 3.78 -10.64 2.00
CA VAL A 27 3.24 -9.35 2.45
C VAL A 27 3.93 -8.20 1.71
N ILE A 28 3.14 -7.26 1.22
CA ILE A 28 3.60 -6.05 0.54
C ILE A 28 2.84 -4.88 1.14
N ALA A 29 3.57 -3.83 1.51
CA ALA A 29 3.01 -2.56 1.92
C ALA A 29 3.28 -1.48 0.86
N THR A 30 2.40 -0.48 0.80
CA THR A 30 2.63 0.73 0.00
C THR A 30 2.78 1.91 0.94
N LEU A 31 3.92 2.59 0.86
CA LEU A 31 4.19 3.83 1.56
C LEU A 31 3.94 4.99 0.61
N LEU A 32 3.09 5.92 1.05
CA LEU A 32 2.94 7.24 0.44
C LEU A 32 3.66 8.25 1.32
N SER A 33 4.46 9.13 0.71
CA SER A 33 5.18 10.19 1.41
C SER A 33 4.96 11.53 0.71
N ARG A 34 4.77 12.57 1.51
CA ARG A 34 4.70 13.98 1.07
C ARG A 34 5.46 14.85 2.04
N SER A 35 6.53 15.46 1.54
CA SER A 35 7.31 16.43 2.29
C SER A 35 6.52 17.71 2.51
N SER A 36 6.78 18.38 3.62
CA SER A 36 6.27 19.73 3.81
C SER A 36 6.99 20.72 2.89
N ASP A 37 6.34 21.87 2.61
CA ASP A 37 6.92 22.90 1.73
C ASP A 37 8.07 23.68 2.39
N VAL A 38 8.32 23.45 3.68
CA VAL A 38 9.42 24.01 4.45
C VAL A 38 10.33 22.87 4.96
N PRO A 39 11.61 23.14 5.29
CA PRO A 39 12.42 22.13 5.96
C PRO A 39 11.75 21.68 7.26
N SER A 40 11.63 20.36 7.44
CA SER A 40 10.98 19.75 8.59
C SER A 40 11.91 18.79 9.31
N ASP A 41 11.91 18.87 10.65
CA ASP A 41 12.54 17.90 11.54
C ASP A 41 11.49 16.97 12.20
N SER A 42 10.24 17.00 11.74
CA SER A 42 9.12 16.30 12.37
C SER A 42 8.21 15.63 11.36
N ALA A 43 7.79 14.40 11.65
CA ALA A 43 6.98 13.60 10.75
C ALA A 43 5.75 13.02 11.44
N VAL A 44 4.69 12.84 10.66
CA VAL A 44 3.46 12.13 11.07
C VAL A 44 3.26 10.93 10.15
N ILE A 45 3.03 9.76 10.75
CA ILE A 45 2.67 8.54 10.03
C ILE A 45 1.20 8.18 10.30
N TYR A 46 0.43 8.08 9.23
CA TYR A 46 -0.93 7.56 9.25
C TYR A 46 -0.92 6.07 8.91
N ILE A 47 -1.35 5.26 9.87
CA ILE A 47 -1.49 3.81 9.72
C ILE A 47 -2.96 3.54 9.42
N HIS A 48 -3.24 2.99 8.24
CA HIS A 48 -4.60 2.60 7.86
C HIS A 48 -5.13 1.54 8.85
N GLY A 49 -6.35 1.77 9.36
CA GLY A 49 -7.09 0.80 10.15
C GLY A 49 -7.94 -0.12 9.27
N TRP A 50 -8.31 -1.30 9.78
CA TRP A 50 -9.02 -2.38 9.09
C TRP A 50 -10.18 -1.98 8.13
N ALA A 51 -10.88 -0.87 8.38
CA ALA A 51 -12.02 -0.41 7.58
C ALA A 51 -11.79 0.91 6.79
N ASP A 52 -10.64 1.58 6.96
CA ASP A 52 -10.39 2.86 6.30
C ASP A 52 -9.88 2.63 4.88
N TYR A 53 -10.83 2.49 3.96
CA TYR A 53 -10.61 2.56 2.53
C TYR A 53 -10.68 4.01 2.07
N PHE A 54 -9.75 4.87 2.48
CA PHE A 54 -9.24 5.96 1.63
C PHE A 54 -8.18 6.81 2.32
N PHE A 55 -7.13 7.12 1.55
CA PHE A 55 -6.18 8.17 1.83
C PHE A 55 -6.86 9.55 1.89
N HIS A 56 -6.78 10.23 3.03
CA HIS A 56 -7.33 11.56 3.25
C HIS A 56 -6.29 12.65 2.93
N ASP A 57 -6.22 13.06 1.66
CA ASP A 57 -5.30 14.12 1.19
C ASP A 57 -5.40 15.43 2.01
N HIS A 58 -6.61 15.78 2.47
CA HIS A 58 -6.81 16.96 3.30
C HIS A 58 -6.03 16.91 4.63
N LEU A 59 -5.85 15.72 5.20
CA LEU A 59 -5.14 15.53 6.46
C LEU A 59 -3.63 15.71 6.25
N ALA A 60 -3.10 15.12 5.17
CA ALA A 60 -1.70 15.29 4.78
C ALA A 60 -1.36 16.78 4.56
N ARG A 61 -2.21 17.49 3.81
CA ARG A 61 -2.08 18.95 3.60
C ARG A 61 -2.09 19.72 4.93
N TRP A 62 -3.02 19.40 5.82
CA TRP A 62 -3.13 20.07 7.12
C TRP A 62 -1.86 19.94 7.96
N PHE A 63 -1.20 18.78 7.94
CA PHE A 63 0.07 18.56 8.63
C PHE A 63 1.25 19.23 7.91
N ASN A 64 1.32 19.13 6.58
CA ASN A 64 2.36 19.78 5.81
C ASN A 64 2.33 21.32 5.95
N ASP A 65 1.14 21.94 6.00
CA ASP A 65 0.96 23.39 6.25
C ASP A 65 1.49 23.82 7.63
N ARG A 66 1.72 22.87 8.53
CA ARG A 66 2.29 23.08 9.87
C ARG A 66 3.75 22.66 9.99
N GLY A 67 4.39 22.33 8.86
CA GLY A 67 5.79 21.96 8.80
C GLY A 67 6.08 20.53 9.24
N PHE A 68 5.12 19.61 9.09
CA PHE A 68 5.37 18.17 9.29
C PHE A 68 5.47 17.45 7.96
N ASP A 69 6.44 16.56 7.79
CA ASP A 69 6.40 15.58 6.71
C ASP A 69 5.30 14.54 6.98
N PHE A 70 4.59 14.13 5.93
CA PHE A 70 3.46 13.22 6.06
C PHE A 70 3.72 11.90 5.36
N TYR A 71 3.41 10.81 6.06
CA TYR A 71 3.54 9.45 5.58
C TYR A 71 2.22 8.69 5.78
N ALA A 72 1.82 7.87 4.81
CA ALA A 72 0.73 6.93 4.96
C ALA A 72 1.16 5.54 4.51
N ILE A 73 0.80 4.51 5.29
CA ILE A 73 1.11 3.12 4.96
C ILE A 73 -0.17 2.32 4.73
N GLU A 74 -0.25 1.69 3.56
CA GLU A 74 -1.29 0.71 3.22
C GLU A 74 -0.70 -0.69 3.36
N LEU A 75 -1.28 -1.51 4.26
CA LEU A 75 -0.87 -2.91 4.48
C LEU A 75 -1.68 -3.87 3.60
N ARG A 76 -1.09 -5.00 3.19
CA ARG A 76 -1.78 -6.02 2.40
C ARG A 76 -2.98 -6.61 3.16
N LYS A 77 -3.98 -7.02 2.38
CA LYS A 77 -5.35 -7.49 2.69
C LYS A 77 -6.45 -6.45 2.79
N TYR A 78 -6.14 -5.17 2.95
CA TYR A 78 -7.17 -4.14 3.04
C TYR A 78 -6.70 -2.89 2.27
N GLY A 79 -7.03 -2.83 0.98
CA GLY A 79 -6.54 -1.84 0.03
C GLY A 79 -6.55 -2.33 -1.43
N ARG A 80 -6.13 -1.48 -2.39
CA ARG A 80 -6.28 -1.71 -3.86
C ARG A 80 -5.38 -2.82 -4.44
N LEU A 81 -4.55 -3.45 -3.63
CA LEU A 81 -3.62 -4.49 -4.06
C LEU A 81 -4.23 -5.88 -3.83
N VAL A 82 -5.15 -6.27 -4.70
CA VAL A 82 -5.38 -7.70 -4.97
C VAL A 82 -4.21 -8.15 -5.82
N ILE A 83 -3.17 -8.68 -5.19
CA ILE A 83 -2.20 -9.48 -5.94
C ILE A 83 -2.97 -10.73 -6.33
N ALA A 84 -3.15 -10.93 -7.63
CA ALA A 84 -3.78 -12.11 -8.20
C ALA A 84 -2.97 -13.37 -7.80
N ALA A 85 -3.26 -13.92 -6.63
CA ALA A 85 -2.88 -15.26 -6.28
C ALA A 85 -3.87 -16.20 -6.99
N SER A 86 -3.59 -16.53 -8.25
CA SER A 86 -3.91 -17.84 -8.83
C SER A 86 -3.49 -17.94 -10.29
N LYS A 87 -2.32 -18.55 -10.51
CA LYS A 87 -2.14 -19.64 -11.48
C LYS A 87 -0.67 -20.04 -11.44
N THR A 88 -0.33 -21.06 -10.67
CA THR A 88 0.60 -22.15 -11.04
C THR A 88 0.61 -23.14 -9.87
N GLN A 89 -0.52 -23.80 -9.66
CA GLN A 89 -0.56 -25.10 -8.99
C GLN A 89 -1.62 -25.95 -9.70
N LEU A 90 -1.35 -26.22 -10.97
CA LEU A 90 -1.93 -27.34 -11.69
C LEU A 90 -0.80 -27.90 -12.54
N LEU A 91 -0.73 -29.24 -12.61
CA LEU A 91 0.29 -30.08 -13.23
C LEU A 91 1.42 -30.54 -12.30
N SER A 92 1.09 -31.34 -11.29
CA SER A 92 1.65 -32.70 -11.20
C SER A 92 0.88 -33.56 -10.19
N GLY A 93 0.53 -34.77 -10.61
CA GLY A 93 0.12 -35.84 -9.70
C GLY A 93 -1.36 -36.19 -9.72
N PHE A 94 -1.83 -36.79 -10.82
CA PHE A 94 -2.83 -37.87 -10.74
C PHE A 94 -2.82 -38.68 -12.04
N THR A 95 -1.95 -39.69 -12.12
CA THR A 95 -2.05 -40.73 -13.14
C THR A 95 -2.81 -41.90 -12.53
N GLY A 96 -4.14 -41.85 -12.65
CA GLY A 96 -5.05 -42.93 -12.30
C GLY A 96 -5.40 -43.75 -13.54
N ILE A 97 -4.77 -44.92 -13.63
CA ILE A 97 -5.29 -46.23 -14.10
C ILE A 97 -6.62 -46.19 -14.90
N PHE A 98 -6.55 -46.51 -16.19
CA PHE A 98 -7.71 -47.03 -16.93
C PHE A 98 -7.64 -48.56 -17.00
N SER A 99 -8.84 -49.14 -16.98
CA SER A 99 -9.24 -50.55 -16.96
C SER A 99 -8.53 -51.49 -17.93
#